data_AF-A0A8J3I3G3-F1
#
_entry.id   AF-A0A8J3I3G3-F1
#
_cell.length_a   1.000
_cell.length_b   1.000
_cell.length_c   1.000
_cell.angle_alpha   90.00
_cell.angle_beta   90.00
_cell.angle_gamma   90.00
#
_symmetry.space_group_name_H-M   'P 1'
#
loop_
_entity.id
_entity.type
_entity.pdbx_description
1 polymer ?
#
loop_
_entity_poly.entity_id
_entity_poly.type
_entity_poly.pdbx_seq_one_letter_code
_entity_poly.pdbx_strand_id
1 'polypeptide(L)'
;MAAHTALARQLGVEEELLDALFHIDRHRHLFSERELVALSYAEIMTTSARDISEELWDALQYHFDDGEIVEITTVIGMFNFFNRFADALEIDPPPQQGKK
;
A
#
# COMPACT_ATOMS: atom_id res chain seq x y z
N MET A 1 -1.50 2.98 -10.41
CA MET A 1 -0.91 1.70 -9.94
C MET A 1 0.36 1.25 -10.69
N ALA A 2 0.44 1.33 -12.03
CA ALA A 2 1.58 0.77 -12.80
C ALA A 2 2.98 1.28 -12.38
N ALA A 3 3.11 2.55 -12.00
CA ALA A 3 4.41 3.14 -11.64
C ALA A 3 5.00 2.55 -10.34
N HIS A 4 4.18 2.25 -9.34
CA HIS A 4 4.66 1.74 -8.05
C HIS A 4 4.90 0.23 -8.07
N THR A 5 4.13 -0.54 -8.86
CA THR A 5 4.45 -1.94 -9.15
C THR A 5 5.78 -2.06 -9.91
N ALA A 6 6.04 -1.16 -10.87
CA ALA A 6 7.32 -1.12 -11.58
C ALA A 6 8.50 -0.77 -10.64
N LEU A 7 8.31 0.18 -9.71
CA LEU A 7 9.31 0.50 -8.71
C LEU A 7 9.54 -0.65 -7.73
N ALA A 8 8.49 -1.31 -7.24
CA ALA A 8 8.61 -2.47 -6.36
C ALA A 8 9.44 -3.59 -7.00
N ARG A 9 9.22 -3.86 -8.30
CA ARG A 9 10.07 -4.79 -9.08
C ARG A 9 11.52 -4.34 -9.15
N GLN A 10 11.77 -3.04 -9.38
CA GLN A 10 13.14 -2.49 -9.40
C GLN A 10 13.85 -2.61 -8.04
N LEU A 11 13.07 -2.60 -6.94
CA LEU A 11 13.58 -2.77 -5.58
C LEU A 11 13.69 -4.24 -5.15
N GLY A 12 13.41 -5.19 -6.05
CA GLY A 12 13.59 -6.62 -5.80
C GLY A 12 12.43 -7.29 -5.05
N VAL A 13 11.24 -6.69 -5.06
CA VAL A 13 10.04 -7.38 -4.55
C VAL A 13 9.69 -8.54 -5.48
N GLU A 14 9.56 -9.73 -4.91
CA GLU A 14 9.20 -10.96 -5.63
C GLU A 14 7.83 -10.84 -6.28
N GLU A 15 7.67 -11.38 -7.51
CA GLU A 15 6.37 -11.34 -8.20
C GLU A 15 5.27 -12.07 -7.44
N GLU A 16 5.62 -13.15 -6.72
CA GLU A 16 4.67 -13.86 -5.86
C GLU A 16 4.10 -12.94 -4.77
N LEU A 17 4.91 -12.03 -4.22
CA LEU A 17 4.45 -11.05 -3.24
C LEU A 17 3.59 -9.95 -3.89
N LEU A 18 3.94 -9.52 -5.10
CA LEU A 18 3.14 -8.56 -5.86
C LEU A 18 1.76 -9.12 -6.22
N ASP A 19 1.68 -10.38 -6.65
CA ASP A 19 0.43 -11.08 -6.91
C ASP A 19 -0.36 -11.31 -5.61
N ALA A 20 0.32 -11.63 -4.51
CA ALA A 20 -0.30 -11.79 -3.21
C ALA A 20 -1.00 -10.51 -2.71
N LEU A 21 -0.49 -9.32 -3.05
CA LEU A 21 -1.13 -8.04 -2.70
C LEU A 21 -2.50 -7.84 -3.37
N PHE A 22 -2.75 -8.45 -4.53
CA PHE A 22 -4.08 -8.39 -5.18
C PHE A 22 -5.07 -9.40 -4.60
N HIS A 23 -4.58 -10.40 -3.87
CA HIS A 23 -5.36 -11.52 -3.34
C HIS A 23 -4.98 -11.83 -1.89
N ILE A 24 -4.83 -10.79 -1.05
CA ILE A 24 -4.30 -10.89 0.32
C ILE A 24 -4.99 -11.98 1.12
N ASP A 25 -6.33 -12.09 1.07
CA ASP A 25 -7.07 -13.13 1.81
C ASP A 25 -6.61 -14.56 1.49
N ARG A 26 -6.21 -14.82 0.25
CA ARG A 26 -5.71 -16.14 -0.19
C ARG A 26 -4.25 -16.36 0.17
N HIS A 27 -3.50 -15.27 0.34
CA HIS A 27 -2.05 -15.28 0.53
C HIS A 27 -1.60 -14.69 1.88
N ARG A 28 -2.51 -14.59 2.86
CA ARG A 28 -2.21 -14.06 4.22
C ARG A 28 -0.97 -14.69 4.85
N HIS A 29 -0.72 -15.97 4.59
CA HIS A 29 0.43 -16.72 5.12
C HIS A 29 1.80 -16.20 4.62
N LEU A 30 1.84 -15.37 3.57
CA LEU A 30 3.06 -14.74 3.06
C LEU A 30 3.41 -13.44 3.80
N PHE A 31 2.53 -12.96 4.67
CA PHE A 31 2.70 -11.72 5.42
C PHE A 31 2.69 -12.01 6.92
N SER A 32 3.47 -11.25 7.67
CA SER A 32 3.35 -11.20 9.12
C SER A 32 2.06 -10.48 9.54
N GLU A 33 1.59 -10.73 10.76
CA GLU A 33 0.42 -10.01 11.31
C GLU A 33 0.63 -8.48 11.30
N ARG A 34 1.84 -8.02 11.60
CA ARG A 34 2.23 -6.61 11.53
C ARG A 34 2.01 -6.03 10.12
N GLU A 35 2.41 -6.75 9.08
CA GLU A 35 2.21 -6.34 7.69
C GLU A 35 0.74 -6.37 7.30
N LEU A 36 -0.01 -7.41 7.70
CA LEU A 36 -1.45 -7.50 7.43
C LEU A 36 -2.24 -6.34 8.03
N VAL A 37 -1.88 -5.90 9.24
CA VAL A 37 -2.49 -4.72 9.88
C VAL A 37 -2.17 -3.46 9.10
N ALA A 38 -0.92 -3.24 8.69
CA ALA A 38 -0.53 -2.09 7.87
C ALA A 38 -1.24 -2.08 6.49
N LEU A 39 -1.38 -3.25 5.85
CA LEU A 39 -2.08 -3.39 4.57
C LEU A 39 -3.58 -3.10 4.72
N SER A 40 -4.22 -3.61 5.77
CA SER A 40 -5.63 -3.33 6.07
C SER A 40 -5.87 -1.84 6.32
N TYR A 41 -4.96 -1.20 7.07
CA TYR A 41 -4.99 0.24 7.29
C TYR A 41 -4.81 1.03 5.99
N ALA A 42 -3.86 0.65 5.13
CA ALA A 42 -3.63 1.29 3.85
C ALA A 42 -4.85 1.20 2.92
N GLU A 43 -5.54 0.06 2.87
CA GLU A 43 -6.76 -0.14 2.10
C GLU A 43 -7.89 0.79 2.57
N ILE A 44 -8.18 0.78 3.87
CA ILE A 44 -9.28 1.58 4.44
C ILE A 44 -8.96 3.07 4.36
N MET A 45 -7.74 3.50 4.68
CA MET A 45 -7.34 4.90 4.56
C MET A 45 -7.46 5.41 3.11
N THR A 46 -7.28 4.54 2.12
CA THR A 46 -7.35 4.91 0.70
C THR A 46 -8.77 4.97 0.16
N THR A 47 -9.64 4.06 0.60
CA THR A 47 -11.00 3.92 0.07
C THR A 47 -12.06 4.65 0.91
N SER A 48 -11.91 4.61 2.23
CA SER A 48 -12.88 5.09 3.21
C SER A 48 -12.21 5.51 4.53
N ALA A 49 -11.34 6.53 4.52
CA ALA A 49 -10.56 6.92 5.71
C ALA A 49 -11.38 7.25 6.98
N ARG A 50 -12.68 7.53 6.86
CA ARG A 50 -13.57 7.76 8.01
C ARG A 50 -14.06 6.47 8.67
N ASP A 51 -13.86 5.33 8.02
CA ASP A 51 -14.36 4.02 8.44
C ASP A 51 -13.26 3.19 9.12
N ILE A 52 -12.14 3.81 9.53
CA ILE A 52 -11.13 3.17 10.37
C ILE A 52 -11.78 2.87 11.71
N SER A 53 -11.94 1.58 12.02
CA SER A 53 -12.57 1.13 13.26
C SER A 53 -11.63 1.23 14.45
N GLU A 54 -12.19 1.25 15.67
CA GLU A 54 -11.40 1.22 16.91
C GLU A 54 -10.54 -0.04 16.99
N GLU A 55 -11.06 -1.20 16.53
CA GLU A 55 -10.32 -2.46 16.54
C GLU A 55 -9.09 -2.42 15.63
N LEU A 56 -9.19 -1.79 14.45
CA LEU A 56 -8.04 -1.61 13.56
C LEU A 56 -7.03 -0.60 14.14
N TRP A 57 -7.53 0.44 14.79
CA TRP A 57 -6.67 1.40 15.48
C TRP A 57 -5.89 0.76 16.62
N ASP A 58 -6.56 -0.05 17.46
CA ASP A 58 -5.94 -0.80 18.54
C ASP A 58 -4.88 -1.78 18.00
N ALA A 59 -5.18 -2.46 16.89
CA ALA A 59 -4.22 -3.36 16.23
C ALA A 59 -2.98 -2.60 15.70
N LEU A 60 -3.15 -1.38 15.17
CA LEU A 60 -2.03 -0.53 14.78
C LEU A 60 -1.17 -0.19 16.00
N GLN A 61 -1.77 0.29 17.08
CA GLN A 61 -1.04 0.65 18.31
C GLN A 61 -0.38 -0.55 19.00
N TYR A 62 -0.87 -1.76 18.76
CA TYR A 62 -0.23 -2.99 19.23
C TYR A 62 1.07 -3.32 18.47
N HIS A 63 1.12 -3.00 17.17
CA HIS A 63 2.23 -3.40 16.27
C HIS A 63 3.22 -2.28 15.93
N PHE A 64 2.81 -1.03 16.13
CA PHE A 64 3.53 0.16 15.71
C PHE A 64 3.48 1.21 16.80
N ASP A 65 4.59 1.95 16.98
CA ASP A 65 4.57 3.14 17.82
C ASP A 65 3.95 4.34 17.09
N ASP A 66 3.70 5.43 17.83
CA ASP A 66 3.07 6.63 17.27
C ASP A 66 3.85 7.22 16.09
N GLY A 67 5.19 7.12 16.10
CA GLY A 67 6.04 7.60 15.02
C GLY A 67 5.89 6.75 13.77
N GLU A 68 5.93 5.42 13.92
CA GLU A 68 5.72 4.47 12.83
C GLU A 68 4.32 4.62 12.22
N ILE A 69 3.28 4.84 13.03
CA ILE A 69 1.92 5.09 12.53
C ILE A 69 1.90 6.37 11.69
N VAL A 70 2.52 7.46 12.16
CA VAL A 70 2.62 8.72 11.41
C VAL A 70 3.34 8.53 10.08
N GLU A 71 4.43 7.76 10.06
CA GLU A 71 5.17 7.43 8.84
C GLU A 71 4.31 6.65 7.85
N ILE A 72 3.62 5.59 8.31
CA ILE A 72 2.71 4.78 7.50
C ILE A 72 1.60 5.66 6.91
N THR A 73 0.92 6.45 7.73
CA THR A 73 -0.14 7.39 7.30
C THR A 73 0.40 8.39 6.27
N THR A 74 1.61 8.90 6.46
CA THR A 74 2.23 9.87 5.54
C THR A 74 2.51 9.24 4.18
N VAL A 75 3.06 8.02 4.15
CA VAL A 75 3.35 7.30 2.91
C VAL A 75 2.05 7.01 2.14
N ILE A 76 1.02 6.51 2.82
CA ILE A 76 -0.30 6.26 2.21
C ILE A 76 -0.89 7.55 1.64
N GLY A 77 -0.90 8.62 2.45
CA GLY A 77 -1.43 9.92 2.05
C GLY A 77 -0.71 10.52 0.84
N MET A 78 0.62 10.42 0.81
CA MET A 78 1.45 10.90 -0.29
C MET A 78 1.14 10.18 -1.61
N PHE A 79 0.99 8.85 -1.59
CA PHE A 79 0.62 8.10 -2.79
C PHE A 79 -0.82 8.35 -3.22
N ASN A 80 -1.75 8.51 -2.28
CA ASN A 80 -3.12 8.92 -2.61
C ASN A 80 -3.16 10.30 -3.28
N PHE A 81 -2.34 11.25 -2.82
CA PHE A 81 -2.18 12.54 -3.48
C PHE A 81 -1.65 12.41 -4.91
N PHE A 82 -0.52 11.70 -5.10
CA PHE A 82 0.09 11.58 -6.43
C PHE A 82 -0.80 10.83 -7.42
N ASN A 83 -1.49 9.78 -6.98
CA ASN A 83 -2.45 9.06 -7.82
C ASN A 83 -3.56 10.01 -8.30
N ARG A 84 -4.20 10.75 -7.38
CA ARG A 84 -5.28 11.69 -7.73
C ARG A 84 -4.78 12.86 -8.58
N PHE A 85 -3.57 13.34 -8.33
CA PHE A 85 -2.94 14.39 -9.13
C PHE A 85 -2.68 13.94 -10.56
N ALA A 86 -2.09 12.75 -10.74
CA ALA A 86 -1.82 12.18 -12.04
C ALA A 86 -3.13 11.89 -12.80
N ASP A 87 -4.11 11.30 -12.13
CA ASP A 87 -5.43 10.99 -12.72
C ASP A 87 -6.15 12.27 -13.16
N ALA A 88 -6.16 13.32 -12.32
CA ALA A 88 -6.85 14.58 -12.63
C ALA A 88 -6.19 15.37 -13.78
N LEU A 89 -4.91 15.13 -14.04
CA LEU A 89 -4.15 15.79 -15.11
C LEU A 89 -3.93 14.89 -16.33
N GLU A 90 -4.51 13.69 -16.35
CA GLU A 90 -4.34 12.69 -17.41
C GLU A 90 -2.85 12.42 -17.72
N ILE A 91 -2.02 12.32 -16.67
CA ILE A 91 -0.59 12.04 -16.82
C ILE A 91 -0.41 10.55 -17.05
N ASP A 92 0.02 10.19 -18.26
CA ASP A 92 0.36 8.82 -18.60
C ASP A 92 1.60 8.35 -17.82
N PRO A 93 1.61 7.09 -17.32
CA PRO A 93 2.81 6.51 -16.75
C PRO A 93 3.90 6.45 -17.84
N PRO A 94 5.18 6.64 -17.48
CA PRO A 94 6.27 6.48 -18.42
C PRO A 94 6.21 5.08 -19.04
N PRO A 95 6.53 4.95 -20.34
CA PRO A 95 6.49 3.67 -21.02
C PRO A 95 7.35 2.65 -20.24
N GLN A 96 6.75 1.51 -19.88
CA GLN A 96 7.48 0.45 -19.21
C GLN A 96 8.62 0.01 -20.13
N GLN A 97 9.87 0.18 -19.69
CA GLN A 97 11.01 -0.27 -20.48
C GLN A 97 10.91 -1.80 -20.60
N GLY A 98 10.48 -2.25 -21.78
CA GLY A 98 10.42 -3.66 -22.11
C GLY A 98 11.81 -4.29 -22.01
N LYS A 99 11.89 -5.45 -21.35
CA LYS A 99 13.02 -6.37 -21.48
C LYS A 99 13.29 -6.55 -22.97
N LYS A 100 14.51 -6.19 -23.41
CA LYS A 100 15.04 -6.61 -24.70
C LYS A 100 15.23 -8.12 -24.73
#